data_AF-A0A7C4HJ02-F1
#
_entry.id   AF-A0A7C4HJ02-F1
#
_cell.length_a   1.000
_cell.length_b   1.000
_cell.length_c   1.000
_cell.angle_alpha   90.00
_cell.angle_beta   90.00
_cell.angle_gamma   90.00
#
_symmetry.space_group_name_H-M   'P 1'
#
loop_
_entity.id
_entity.type
_entity.pdbx_description
1 polymer ?
#
loop_
_entity_poly.entity_id
_entity_poly.type
_entity_poly.pdbx_seq_one_letter_code
_entity_poly.pdbx_strand_id
1 'polypeptide(L)'
;MSFDKDTRNLLAKTVAACRRRLAGDVTDQLRGVFGLHPDGVVLPLEKLTHLSPDQHAAARRLRDLLDHYTAGAAGKDSDRRKAAYERMVLEISFTALNRLAALRLCEERGLVVECVRKGTTSAGFQMFERISGGAIGGRYDTYRVFLECLFDEFALDLGVLFDRMTPQSAVFPSERCMEDVLAELNKPELTHLWNEDETIGWVYQYFNPKEERDAMRKASRSPRNTREMAVRN
;
A
#
# COMPACT_ATOMS: atom_id res chain seq x y z
N MET A 1 16.58 -17.10 13.29
CA MET A 1 15.93 -18.03 14.26
C MET A 1 14.43 -17.95 14.02
N SER A 2 13.67 -19.04 14.09
CA SER A 2 12.21 -18.93 13.90
C SER A 2 11.61 -18.01 14.97
N PHE A 3 10.83 -17.01 14.57
CA PHE A 3 10.18 -16.09 15.50
C PHE A 3 9.39 -16.86 16.56
N ASP A 4 9.60 -16.49 17.83
CA ASP A 4 8.77 -17.00 18.90
C ASP A 4 7.30 -16.60 18.68
N LYS A 5 6.41 -17.24 19.44
CA LYS A 5 4.97 -17.06 19.28
C LYS A 5 4.52 -15.62 19.55
N ASP A 6 5.13 -14.94 20.53
CA ASP A 6 4.73 -13.61 20.96
C ASP A 6 5.17 -12.56 19.95
N THR A 7 6.38 -12.71 19.42
CA THR A 7 6.93 -11.92 18.33
C THR A 7 6.08 -12.02 17.06
N ARG A 8 5.67 -13.24 16.67
CA ARG A 8 4.74 -13.44 15.54
C ARG A 8 3.37 -12.81 15.77
N ASN A 9 2.83 -12.94 16.99
CA ASN A 9 1.55 -12.33 17.34
C ASN A 9 1.63 -10.80 17.31
N LEU A 10 2.74 -10.22 17.76
CA LEU A 10 2.98 -8.78 17.72
C LEU A 10 3.05 -8.28 16.27
N LEU A 11 3.82 -8.95 15.41
CA LEU A 11 3.90 -8.59 13.99
C LEU A 11 2.52 -8.72 13.32
N ALA A 12 1.78 -9.81 13.56
CA ALA A 12 0.44 -10.00 13.03
C ALA A 12 -0.53 -8.89 13.45
N LYS A 13 -0.50 -8.48 14.73
CA LYS A 13 -1.32 -7.36 15.24
C LYS A 13 -0.95 -6.04 14.58
N THR A 14 0.34 -5.78 14.41
CA THR A 14 0.87 -4.57 13.74
C THR A 14 0.40 -4.52 12.29
N VAL A 15 0.59 -5.60 11.54
CA VAL A 15 0.16 -5.70 10.13
C VAL A 15 -1.35 -5.52 10.00
N ALA A 16 -2.13 -6.11 10.90
CA ALA A 16 -3.58 -5.92 10.92
C ALA A 16 -3.98 -4.47 11.24
N ALA A 17 -3.24 -3.78 12.11
CA ALA A 17 -3.47 -2.36 12.40
C ALA A 17 -3.15 -1.49 11.18
N CYS A 18 -1.98 -1.68 10.54
CA CYS A 18 -1.61 -0.98 9.31
C CYS A 18 -2.64 -1.22 8.20
N ARG A 19 -3.07 -2.47 8.00
CA ARG A 19 -4.11 -2.82 7.02
C ARG A 19 -5.39 -2.03 7.25
N ARG A 20 -5.91 -2.00 8.48
CA ARG A 20 -7.15 -1.26 8.78
C ARG A 20 -7.01 0.23 8.48
N ARG A 21 -5.88 0.83 8.84
CA ARG A 21 -5.60 2.26 8.62
C ARG A 21 -5.50 2.59 7.14
N LEU A 22 -4.72 1.81 6.38
CA LEU A 22 -4.57 1.98 4.95
C LEU A 22 -5.89 1.75 4.21
N ALA A 23 -6.64 0.70 4.56
CA ALA A 23 -7.93 0.42 3.91
C ALA A 23 -8.96 1.52 4.17
N GLY A 24 -9.00 2.06 5.40
CA GLY A 24 -9.84 3.21 5.75
C GLY A 24 -9.46 4.46 4.95
N ASP A 25 -8.17 4.81 4.95
CA ASP A 25 -7.65 5.98 4.24
C ASP A 25 -7.89 5.89 2.72
N VAL A 26 -7.58 4.74 2.11
CA VAL A 26 -7.85 4.50 0.69
C VAL A 26 -9.35 4.61 0.40
N THR A 27 -10.21 4.08 1.27
CA THR A 27 -11.67 4.21 1.11
C THR A 27 -12.12 5.68 1.15
N ASP A 28 -11.59 6.46 2.09
CA ASP A 28 -11.92 7.87 2.22
C ASP A 28 -11.43 8.69 1.03
N GLN A 29 -10.22 8.42 0.53
CA GLN A 29 -9.68 9.07 -0.67
C GLN A 29 -10.44 8.68 -1.94
N LEU A 30 -10.73 7.39 -2.14
CA LEU A 30 -11.51 6.91 -3.29
C LEU A 30 -12.89 7.57 -3.34
N ARG A 31 -13.58 7.67 -2.20
CA ARG A 31 -14.88 8.33 -2.09
C ARG A 31 -14.77 9.85 -2.24
N GLY A 32 -13.92 10.47 -1.44
CA GLY A 32 -13.88 11.92 -1.27
C GLY A 32 -13.18 12.68 -2.40
N VAL A 33 -12.14 12.09 -2.97
CA VAL A 33 -11.34 12.70 -4.05
C VAL A 33 -11.74 12.13 -5.40
N PHE A 34 -11.78 10.80 -5.52
CA PHE A 34 -11.92 10.16 -6.83
C PHE A 34 -13.36 9.82 -7.24
N GLY A 35 -14.34 10.06 -6.36
CA GLY A 35 -15.77 9.82 -6.60
C GLY A 35 -16.13 8.36 -6.82
N LEU A 36 -15.38 7.44 -6.21
CA LEU A 36 -15.60 5.99 -6.25
C LEU A 36 -16.15 5.54 -4.90
N HIS A 37 -17.38 5.05 -4.87
CA HIS A 37 -18.09 4.75 -3.63
C HIS A 37 -18.10 3.25 -3.31
N PRO A 38 -18.10 2.86 -2.02
CA PRO A 38 -18.14 1.46 -1.60
C PRO A 38 -19.38 0.67 -2.06
N ASP A 39 -20.49 1.36 -2.32
CA ASP A 39 -21.73 0.76 -2.83
C ASP A 39 -21.69 0.47 -4.34
N GLY A 40 -20.59 0.83 -5.00
CA GLY A 40 -20.36 0.67 -6.44
C GLY A 40 -20.75 1.88 -7.28
N VAL A 41 -21.22 2.98 -6.66
CA VAL A 41 -21.50 4.23 -7.38
C VAL A 41 -20.18 4.87 -7.84
N VAL A 42 -20.13 5.26 -9.11
CA VAL A 42 -18.98 5.94 -9.72
C VAL A 42 -19.46 7.29 -10.26
N LEU A 43 -18.90 8.37 -9.73
CA LEU A 43 -19.18 9.70 -10.24
C LEU A 43 -18.50 9.90 -11.61
N PRO A 44 -19.19 10.51 -12.59
CA PRO A 44 -18.59 10.89 -13.87
C PRO A 44 -17.34 11.75 -13.65
N LEU A 45 -16.27 11.44 -14.38
CA LEU A 45 -14.98 12.10 -14.21
C LEU A 45 -15.06 13.60 -14.53
N GLU A 46 -15.91 13.97 -15.48
CA GLU A 46 -16.18 15.34 -15.91
C GLU A 46 -16.78 16.20 -14.79
N LYS A 47 -17.40 15.56 -13.78
CA LYS A 47 -17.94 16.25 -12.59
C LYS A 47 -16.88 16.50 -11.51
N LEU A 48 -15.70 15.90 -11.62
CA LEU A 48 -14.60 16.07 -10.66
C LEU A 48 -13.68 17.23 -11.06
N THR A 49 -14.25 18.43 -11.22
CA THR A 49 -13.55 19.63 -11.72
C THR A 49 -12.48 20.19 -10.79
N HIS A 50 -12.37 19.65 -9.57
CA HIS A 50 -11.42 20.08 -8.54
C HIS A 50 -10.08 19.32 -8.60
N LEU A 51 -9.96 18.28 -9.44
CA LEU A 51 -8.75 17.46 -9.50
C LEU A 51 -7.62 18.18 -10.22
N SER A 52 -6.41 18.05 -9.68
CA SER A 52 -5.18 18.40 -10.41
C SER A 52 -4.97 17.48 -11.64
N PRO A 53 -4.09 17.83 -12.59
CA PRO A 53 -3.78 16.96 -13.73
C PRO A 53 -3.35 15.55 -13.33
N ASP A 54 -2.52 15.43 -12.29
CA ASP A 54 -2.04 14.14 -11.79
C ASP A 54 -3.15 13.34 -11.12
N GLN A 55 -3.99 14.01 -10.32
CA GLN A 55 -5.16 13.38 -9.72
C GLN A 55 -6.16 12.94 -10.78
N HIS A 56 -6.33 13.70 -11.87
CA HIS A 56 -7.19 13.34 -12.98
C HIS A 56 -6.63 12.15 -13.78
N ALA A 57 -5.30 12.01 -13.89
CA ALA A 57 -4.67 10.83 -14.47
C ALA A 57 -4.86 9.60 -13.56
N ALA A 58 -4.67 9.75 -12.24
CA ALA A 58 -4.95 8.70 -11.27
C ALA A 58 -6.42 8.27 -11.27
N ALA A 59 -7.35 9.23 -11.34
CA ALA A 59 -8.79 8.99 -11.40
C ALA A 59 -9.22 8.14 -12.61
N ARG A 60 -8.55 8.31 -13.75
CA ARG A 60 -8.74 7.46 -14.95
C ARG A 60 -8.24 6.04 -14.69
N ARG A 61 -6.99 5.89 -14.25
CA ARG A 61 -6.40 4.58 -13.95
C ARG A 61 -7.22 3.78 -12.93
N LEU A 62 -7.76 4.45 -11.91
CA LEU A 62 -8.62 3.81 -10.90
C LEU A 62 -9.95 3.32 -11.47
N ARG A 63 -10.55 4.05 -12.42
CA ARG A 63 -11.77 3.61 -13.12
C ARG A 63 -11.48 2.41 -14.01
N ASP A 64 -10.39 2.46 -14.78
CA ASP A 64 -9.95 1.34 -15.61
C ASP A 64 -9.69 0.08 -14.77
N LEU A 65 -9.05 0.25 -13.61
CA LEU A 65 -8.81 -0.83 -12.65
C LEU A 65 -10.11 -1.43 -12.10
N LEU A 66 -11.06 -0.56 -11.71
CA LEU A 66 -12.35 -0.96 -11.20
C LEU A 66 -13.17 -1.72 -12.26
N ASP A 67 -13.18 -1.24 -13.50
CA ASP A 67 -13.83 -1.92 -14.63
C ASP A 67 -13.19 -3.28 -14.91
N HIS A 68 -11.85 -3.36 -14.91
CA HIS A 68 -11.13 -4.62 -15.07
C HIS A 68 -11.50 -5.64 -13.98
N TYR A 69 -11.55 -5.23 -12.71
CA TYR A 69 -11.97 -6.12 -11.62
C TYR A 69 -13.44 -6.50 -11.69
N THR A 70 -14.31 -5.58 -12.12
CA THR A 70 -15.75 -5.84 -12.27
C THR A 70 -16.00 -6.88 -13.36
N ALA A 71 -15.27 -6.79 -14.49
CA ALA A 71 -15.37 -7.75 -15.60
C ALA A 71 -14.98 -9.18 -15.20
N GLY A 72 -14.03 -9.33 -14.27
CA GLY A 72 -13.59 -10.64 -13.76
C GLY A 72 -14.42 -11.21 -12.60
N ALA A 73 -15.37 -10.44 -12.05
CA ALA A 73 -16.18 -10.86 -10.91
C ALA A 73 -17.42 -11.66 -11.34
N ALA A 74 -17.79 -12.67 -10.54
CA ALA A 74 -19.03 -13.44 -10.74
C ALA A 74 -20.18 -12.83 -9.93
N GLY A 75 -21.42 -12.96 -10.41
CA GLY A 75 -22.62 -12.48 -9.72
C GLY A 75 -23.38 -11.39 -10.48
N LYS A 76 -24.34 -10.75 -9.81
CA LYS A 76 -25.12 -9.63 -10.36
C LYS A 76 -24.26 -8.38 -10.47
N ASP A 77 -24.63 -7.47 -11.36
CA ASP A 77 -23.80 -6.31 -11.71
C ASP A 77 -23.41 -5.42 -10.51
N SER A 78 -24.38 -5.08 -9.65
CA SER A 78 -24.13 -4.31 -8.43
C SER A 78 -23.18 -5.04 -7.46
N ASP A 79 -23.34 -6.35 -7.28
CA ASP A 79 -22.50 -7.15 -6.38
C ASP A 79 -21.07 -7.27 -6.92
N ARG A 80 -20.92 -7.41 -8.25
CA ARG A 80 -19.62 -7.43 -8.93
C ARG A 80 -18.85 -6.13 -8.71
N ARG A 81 -19.53 -4.98 -8.84
CA ARG A 81 -18.91 -3.66 -8.69
C ARG A 81 -18.45 -3.42 -7.24
N LYS A 82 -19.26 -3.80 -6.25
CA LYS A 82 -18.89 -3.73 -4.83
C LYS A 82 -17.68 -4.61 -4.51
N ALA A 83 -17.69 -5.86 -4.96
CA ALA A 83 -16.56 -6.77 -4.78
C ALA A 83 -15.28 -6.26 -5.47
N ALA A 84 -15.40 -5.65 -6.66
CA ALA A 84 -14.30 -5.02 -7.37
C ALA A 84 -13.73 -3.83 -6.60
N TYR A 85 -14.59 -2.99 -6.01
CA TYR A 85 -14.17 -1.89 -5.15
C TYR A 85 -13.42 -2.37 -3.91
N GLU A 86 -13.96 -3.35 -3.19
CA GLU A 86 -13.31 -3.94 -2.01
C GLU A 86 -11.94 -4.52 -2.35
N ARG A 87 -11.84 -5.24 -3.48
CA ARG A 87 -10.58 -5.78 -4.00
C ARG A 87 -9.57 -4.66 -4.28
N MET A 88 -9.99 -3.59 -4.94
CA MET A 88 -9.14 -2.44 -5.26
C MET A 88 -8.60 -1.79 -3.98
N VAL A 89 -9.46 -1.51 -2.99
CA VAL A 89 -9.03 -0.97 -1.68
C VAL A 89 -7.97 -1.86 -1.05
N LEU A 90 -8.19 -3.18 -1.04
CA LEU A 90 -7.26 -4.13 -0.46
C LEU A 90 -5.92 -4.18 -1.20
N GLU A 91 -5.91 -4.19 -2.52
CA GLU A 91 -4.66 -4.27 -3.30
C GLU A 91 -3.83 -2.99 -3.25
N ILE A 92 -4.47 -1.82 -3.24
CA ILE A 92 -3.77 -0.53 -3.02
C ILE A 92 -3.15 -0.51 -1.63
N SER A 93 -3.95 -0.83 -0.60
CA SER A 93 -3.49 -0.89 0.80
C SER A 93 -2.34 -1.88 0.98
N PHE A 94 -2.43 -3.02 0.30
CA PHE A 94 -1.40 -4.05 0.32
C PHE A 94 -0.08 -3.56 -0.28
N THR A 95 -0.16 -2.93 -1.44
CA THR A 95 1.01 -2.39 -2.15
C THR A 95 1.72 -1.34 -1.30
N ALA A 96 0.96 -0.41 -0.69
CA ALA A 96 1.50 0.59 0.20
C ALA A 96 2.23 -0.03 1.40
N LEU A 97 1.62 -0.99 2.11
CA LEU A 97 2.26 -1.62 3.27
C LEU A 97 3.52 -2.38 2.90
N ASN A 98 3.49 -3.18 1.83
CA ASN A 98 4.65 -3.98 1.44
C ASN A 98 5.84 -3.10 1.02
N ARG A 99 5.60 -1.98 0.33
CA ARG A 99 6.67 -1.03 -0.01
C ARG A 99 7.32 -0.43 1.23
N LEU A 100 6.51 0.01 2.19
CA LEU A 100 7.02 0.57 3.45
C LEU A 100 7.78 -0.47 4.27
N ALA A 101 7.27 -1.69 4.36
CA ALA A 101 7.95 -2.79 5.04
C ALA A 101 9.27 -3.18 4.35
N ALA A 102 9.29 -3.20 3.01
CA ALA A 102 10.51 -3.48 2.24
C ALA A 102 11.56 -2.37 2.43
N LEU A 103 11.18 -1.08 2.34
CA LEU A 103 12.10 0.02 2.64
C LEU A 103 12.65 -0.09 4.07
N ARG A 104 11.79 -0.38 5.06
CA ARG A 104 12.20 -0.53 6.45
C ARG A 104 13.23 -1.66 6.64
N LEU A 105 13.09 -2.73 5.87
CA LEU A 105 14.00 -3.88 5.84
C LEU A 105 15.32 -3.56 5.13
N CYS A 106 15.29 -2.78 4.05
CA CYS A 106 16.46 -2.24 3.35
C CYS A 106 17.27 -1.30 4.26
N GLU A 107 16.61 -0.46 5.06
CA GLU A 107 17.27 0.44 6.01
C GLU A 107 18.08 -0.31 7.09
N GLU A 108 17.52 -1.37 7.70
CA GLU A 108 18.28 -2.15 8.69
C GLU A 108 19.53 -2.79 8.09
N ARG A 109 19.46 -3.17 6.81
CA ARG A 109 20.57 -3.77 6.08
C ARG A 109 21.55 -2.75 5.52
N GLY A 110 21.31 -1.45 5.72
CA GLY A 110 22.16 -0.38 5.19
C GLY A 110 22.14 -0.28 3.67
N LEU A 111 21.11 -0.82 3.00
CA LEU A 111 20.94 -0.74 1.54
C LEU A 111 20.43 0.63 1.09
N VAL A 112 19.78 1.37 1.99
CA VAL A 112 19.32 2.73 1.78
C VAL A 112 19.57 3.54 3.03
N VAL A 113 19.81 4.85 2.85
CA VAL A 113 19.82 5.80 3.96
C VAL A 113 18.43 5.83 4.61
N GLU A 114 18.38 6.09 5.92
CA GLU A 114 17.13 6.21 6.68
C GLU A 114 16.10 7.07 5.93
N CYS A 115 14.98 6.46 5.55
CA CYS A 115 13.89 7.01 4.75
C CYS A 115 12.51 6.85 5.41
N VAL A 116 12.23 5.75 6.11
CA VAL A 116 10.94 5.41 6.74
C VAL A 116 11.02 5.19 8.25
N ARG A 117 12.17 4.81 8.83
CA ARG A 117 12.31 4.53 10.29
C ARG A 117 11.83 5.68 11.17
N LYS A 118 12.04 6.92 10.73
CA LYS A 118 11.69 8.13 11.46
C LYS A 118 10.75 9.05 10.66
N GLY A 119 10.07 8.53 9.64
CA GLY A 119 9.18 9.30 8.77
C GLY A 119 9.85 10.56 8.22
N THR A 120 9.20 11.71 8.37
CA THR A 120 9.69 13.04 7.96
C THR A 120 10.88 13.56 8.78
N THR A 121 11.38 12.79 9.75
CA THR A 121 12.62 13.09 10.49
C THR A 121 13.76 12.14 10.13
N SER A 122 13.56 11.25 9.16
CA SER A 122 14.59 10.35 8.66
C SER A 122 15.72 11.12 7.98
N ALA A 123 16.97 10.72 8.24
CA ALA A 123 18.15 11.44 7.76
C ALA A 123 18.18 11.63 6.23
N GLY A 124 17.78 10.61 5.46
CA GLY A 124 17.70 10.67 4.00
C GLY A 124 16.66 11.68 3.53
N PHE A 125 15.50 11.73 4.17
CA PHE A 125 14.49 12.74 3.85
C PHE A 125 14.96 14.15 4.21
N GLN A 126 15.58 14.37 5.37
CA GLN A 126 16.10 15.70 5.75
C GLN A 126 17.14 16.23 4.75
N MET A 127 17.96 15.34 4.18
CA MET A 127 18.90 15.70 3.11
C MET A 127 18.14 16.08 1.84
N PHE A 128 17.18 15.28 1.41
CA PHE A 128 16.34 15.57 0.24
C PHE A 128 15.55 16.87 0.39
N GLU A 129 14.92 17.08 1.55
CA GLU A 129 14.18 18.29 1.93
C GLU A 129 15.05 19.53 1.77
N ARG A 130 16.30 19.50 2.27
CA ARG A 130 17.26 20.60 2.14
C ARG A 130 17.61 20.91 0.69
N ILE A 131 17.80 19.88 -0.13
CA ILE A 131 18.12 20.02 -1.56
C ILE A 131 16.92 20.57 -2.33
N SER A 132 15.71 20.11 -2.01
CA SER A 132 14.48 20.53 -2.69
C SER A 132 14.13 22.01 -2.46
N GLY A 133 14.64 22.62 -1.38
CA GLY A 133 14.48 24.05 -1.10
C GLY A 133 13.02 24.52 -0.99
N GLY A 134 12.08 23.62 -0.68
CA GLY A 134 10.65 23.92 -0.60
C GLY A 134 9.93 24.02 -1.95
N ALA A 135 10.56 23.61 -3.05
CA ALA A 135 9.98 23.72 -4.40
C ALA A 135 8.81 22.75 -4.68
N ILE A 136 8.68 21.68 -3.88
CA ILE A 136 7.78 20.54 -4.14
C ILE A 136 6.43 20.68 -3.42
N GLY A 137 6.28 21.69 -2.55
CA GLY A 137 5.05 21.97 -1.81
C GLY A 137 5.23 21.82 -0.30
N GLY A 138 4.22 21.28 0.37
CA GLY A 138 4.28 21.03 1.80
C GLY A 138 5.36 20.02 2.17
N ARG A 139 5.68 19.94 3.47
CA ARG A 139 6.68 18.98 3.98
C ARG A 139 6.31 17.54 3.65
N TYR A 140 5.03 17.19 3.79
CA TYR A 140 4.55 15.86 3.43
C TYR A 140 4.55 15.59 1.92
N ASP A 141 4.19 16.59 1.09
CA ASP A 141 4.28 16.44 -0.37
C ASP A 141 5.73 16.14 -0.80
N THR A 142 6.68 16.85 -0.18
CA THR A 142 8.12 16.62 -0.39
C THR A 142 8.54 15.23 0.08
N TYR A 143 8.00 14.74 1.21
CA TYR A 143 8.27 13.39 1.71
C TYR A 143 7.69 12.30 0.79
N ARG A 144 6.48 12.51 0.26
CA ARG A 144 5.90 11.62 -0.75
C ARG A 144 6.80 11.52 -1.98
N VAL A 145 7.21 12.66 -2.55
CA VAL A 145 8.08 12.67 -3.74
C VAL A 145 9.43 12.00 -3.45
N PHE A 146 10.00 12.22 -2.26
CA PHE A 146 11.20 11.51 -1.83
C PHE A 146 11.01 9.98 -1.84
N LEU A 147 9.92 9.47 -1.27
CA LEU A 147 9.62 8.03 -1.28
C LEU A 147 9.32 7.52 -2.70
N GLU A 148 8.65 8.29 -3.54
CA GLU A 148 8.41 7.95 -4.96
C GLU A 148 9.73 7.85 -5.74
N CYS A 149 10.69 8.74 -5.51
CA CYS A 149 12.03 8.63 -6.10
C CYS A 149 12.75 7.36 -5.63
N LEU A 150 12.64 6.99 -4.35
CA LEU A 150 13.17 5.72 -3.87
C LEU A 150 12.48 4.54 -4.55
N PHE A 151 11.15 4.56 -4.68
CA PHE A 151 10.43 3.51 -5.39
C PHE A 151 10.89 3.37 -6.84
N ASP A 152 11.11 4.47 -7.56
CA ASP A 152 11.61 4.43 -8.94
C ASP A 152 13.01 3.80 -9.03
N GLU A 153 13.90 4.11 -8.09
CA GLU A 153 15.23 3.49 -8.02
C GLU A 153 15.14 1.98 -7.73
N PHE A 154 14.40 1.58 -6.68
CA PHE A 154 14.24 0.18 -6.30
C PHE A 154 13.45 -0.64 -7.34
N ALA A 155 12.65 0.01 -8.19
CA ALA A 155 11.91 -0.67 -9.26
C ALA A 155 12.84 -1.23 -10.35
N LEU A 156 14.08 -0.73 -10.47
CA LEU A 156 15.06 -1.26 -11.42
C LEU A 156 15.43 -2.73 -11.11
N ASP A 157 15.55 -3.06 -9.82
CA ASP A 157 15.87 -4.41 -9.37
C ASP A 157 14.64 -5.22 -8.95
N LEU A 158 13.63 -4.56 -8.37
CA LEU A 158 12.44 -5.19 -7.80
C LEU A 158 11.14 -4.50 -8.26
N GLY A 159 10.98 -4.36 -9.57
CA GLY A 159 9.83 -3.70 -10.21
C GLY A 159 8.47 -4.27 -9.79
N VAL A 160 8.37 -5.58 -9.54
CA VAL A 160 7.11 -6.21 -9.09
C VAL A 160 6.53 -5.59 -7.82
N LEU A 161 7.38 -5.02 -6.95
CA LEU A 161 6.96 -4.37 -5.72
C LEU A 161 6.93 -2.85 -5.89
N PHE A 162 7.97 -2.26 -6.47
CA PHE A 162 8.18 -0.81 -6.43
C PHE A 162 7.69 -0.03 -7.65
N ASP A 163 7.32 -0.71 -8.75
CA ASP A 163 6.81 -0.02 -9.95
C ASP A 163 5.53 0.78 -9.65
N ARG A 164 5.66 2.11 -9.68
CA ARG A 164 4.56 3.04 -9.44
C ARG A 164 3.63 3.26 -10.64
N MET A 165 3.97 2.70 -11.81
CA MET A 165 3.11 2.74 -12.99
C MET A 165 1.98 1.71 -12.91
N THR A 166 2.05 0.79 -11.95
CA THR A 166 0.96 -0.15 -11.64
C THR A 166 -0.30 0.60 -11.18
N PRO A 167 -1.51 0.17 -11.61
CA PRO A 167 -2.76 0.82 -11.20
C PRO A 167 -2.97 0.90 -9.68
N GLN A 168 -2.44 -0.07 -8.92
CA GLN A 168 -2.50 -0.13 -7.45
C GLN A 168 -1.68 0.98 -6.77
N SER A 169 -0.82 1.68 -7.51
CA SER A 169 -0.02 2.81 -7.03
C SER A 169 -0.72 4.16 -7.20
N ALA A 170 -1.94 4.19 -7.74
CA ALA A 170 -2.64 5.43 -8.06
C ALA A 170 -3.04 6.27 -6.83
N VAL A 171 -3.11 5.66 -5.64
CA VAL A 171 -3.43 6.35 -4.38
C VAL A 171 -2.24 6.17 -3.44
N PHE A 172 -1.71 7.29 -2.98
CA PHE A 172 -0.69 7.34 -1.93
C PHE A 172 -1.37 7.60 -0.58
N PRO A 173 -0.92 7.02 0.54
CA PRO A 173 -1.51 7.29 1.85
C PRO A 173 -1.58 8.80 2.16
N SER A 174 -2.63 9.25 2.85
CA SER A 174 -2.64 10.63 3.38
C SER A 174 -1.56 10.82 4.45
N GLU A 175 -1.21 12.07 4.77
CA GLU A 175 -0.20 12.40 5.78
C GLU A 175 -0.47 11.70 7.12
N ARG A 176 -1.70 11.87 7.63
CA ARG A 176 -2.13 11.24 8.88
C ARG A 176 -2.06 9.70 8.81
N CYS A 177 -2.48 9.10 7.70
CA CYS A 177 -2.41 7.66 7.55
C CYS A 177 -0.96 7.16 7.51
N MET A 178 -0.08 7.86 6.78
CA MET A 178 1.34 7.55 6.72
C MET A 178 1.99 7.62 8.10
N GLU A 179 1.75 8.70 8.85
CA GLU A 179 2.25 8.84 10.23
C GLU A 179 1.80 7.68 11.13
N ASP A 180 0.51 7.36 11.12
CA ASP A 180 -0.02 6.27 11.93
C ASP A 180 0.56 4.90 11.52
N VAL A 181 0.74 4.65 10.22
CA VAL A 181 1.31 3.38 9.71
C VAL A 181 2.79 3.28 10.06
N LEU A 182 3.56 4.37 9.91
CA LEU A 182 4.96 4.38 10.30
C LEU A 182 5.13 4.23 11.81
N ALA A 183 4.25 4.82 12.62
CA ALA A 183 4.26 4.62 14.06
C ALA A 183 4.03 3.15 14.44
N GLU A 184 3.16 2.44 13.72
CA GLU A 184 2.95 1.00 13.90
C GLU A 184 4.19 0.18 13.49
N LEU A 185 4.75 0.43 12.31
CA LEU A 185 5.92 -0.31 11.78
C LEU A 185 7.21 -0.07 12.59
N ASN A 186 7.33 1.11 13.21
CA ASN A 186 8.53 1.54 13.94
C ASN A 186 8.40 1.39 15.46
N LYS A 187 7.43 0.60 15.94
CA LYS A 187 7.35 0.19 17.35
C LYS A 187 8.69 -0.39 17.80
N PRO A 188 9.28 0.07 18.93
CA PRO A 188 10.58 -0.39 19.40
C PRO A 188 10.68 -1.92 19.52
N GLU A 189 9.58 -2.57 19.88
CA GLU A 189 9.46 -4.02 20.03
C GLU A 189 9.67 -4.77 18.71
N LEU A 190 9.43 -4.13 17.56
CA LEU A 190 9.64 -4.71 16.23
C LEU A 190 11.06 -4.51 15.70
N THR A 191 11.92 -3.73 16.37
CA THR A 191 13.25 -3.34 15.84
C THR A 191 14.08 -4.56 15.42
N HIS A 192 14.10 -5.59 16.27
CA HIS A 192 14.88 -6.81 15.99
C HIS A 192 14.36 -7.59 14.78
N LEU A 193 13.05 -7.53 14.48
CA LEU A 193 12.44 -8.24 13.36
C LEU A 193 12.94 -7.74 12.02
N TRP A 194 13.20 -6.46 11.90
CA TRP A 194 13.61 -5.89 10.62
C TRP A 194 14.99 -6.39 10.15
N ASN A 195 15.78 -7.02 11.03
CA ASN A 195 17.04 -7.71 10.68
C ASN A 195 16.83 -9.12 10.12
N GLU A 196 15.65 -9.71 10.30
CA GLU A 196 15.37 -11.10 9.94
C GLU A 196 14.77 -11.18 8.52
N ASP A 197 15.26 -12.11 7.70
CA ASP A 197 14.87 -12.21 6.27
C ASP A 197 13.40 -12.61 6.09
N GLU A 198 12.86 -13.40 7.02
CA GLU A 198 11.48 -13.89 6.95
C GLU A 198 10.43 -12.80 7.23
N THR A 199 10.81 -11.65 7.81
CA THR A 199 9.87 -10.61 8.25
C THR A 199 8.96 -10.12 7.14
N ILE A 200 9.49 -9.88 5.94
CA ILE A 200 8.68 -9.43 4.80
C ILE A 200 7.68 -10.49 4.36
N GLY A 201 8.06 -11.78 4.41
CA GLY A 201 7.15 -12.89 4.13
C GLY A 201 6.00 -12.95 5.13
N TRP A 202 6.29 -12.74 6.42
CA TRP A 202 5.26 -12.67 7.45
C TRP A 202 4.35 -11.45 7.29
N VAL A 203 4.88 -10.27 6.95
CA VAL A 203 4.06 -9.07 6.66
C VAL A 203 3.08 -9.36 5.53
N TYR A 204 3.56 -9.97 4.45
CA TYR A 204 2.75 -10.37 3.30
C TYR A 204 1.63 -11.35 3.70
N GLN A 205 1.97 -12.38 4.47
CA GLN A 205 1.03 -13.40 4.92
C GLN A 205 0.00 -12.86 5.91
N TYR A 206 0.40 -12.00 6.85
CA TYR A 206 -0.51 -11.47 7.88
C TYR A 206 -1.44 -10.38 7.34
N PHE A 207 -1.10 -9.73 6.23
CA PHE A 207 -2.00 -8.77 5.61
C PHE A 207 -3.30 -9.44 5.12
N ASN A 208 -3.24 -10.69 4.66
CA ASN A 208 -4.41 -11.45 4.24
C ASN A 208 -4.77 -12.43 5.38
N PRO A 209 -5.80 -12.16 6.22
CA PRO A 209 -6.18 -13.02 7.33
C PRO A 209 -6.54 -14.41 6.86
N LYS A 210 -6.47 -15.38 7.77
CA LYS A 210 -6.67 -16.78 7.45
C LYS A 210 -8.05 -17.04 6.83
N GLU A 211 -9.10 -16.34 7.25
CA GLU A 211 -10.44 -16.49 6.67
C GLU A 211 -10.50 -16.06 5.19
N GLU A 212 -9.85 -14.95 4.84
CA GLU A 212 -9.75 -14.50 3.44
C GLU A 212 -8.86 -15.44 2.62
N ARG A 213 -7.76 -15.94 3.20
CA ARG A 213 -6.90 -16.96 2.55
C ARG A 213 -7.65 -18.26 2.29
N ASP A 214 -8.43 -18.73 3.25
CA ASP A 214 -9.21 -19.96 3.15
C ASP A 214 -10.37 -19.79 2.16
N ALA A 215 -11.01 -18.61 2.12
CA ALA A 215 -12.01 -18.27 1.11
C ALA A 215 -11.41 -18.23 -0.31
N MET A 216 -10.22 -17.62 -0.49
CA MET A 216 -9.51 -17.60 -1.77
C MET A 216 -9.09 -19.01 -2.23
N ARG A 217 -8.62 -19.86 -1.31
CA ARG A 217 -8.30 -21.27 -1.59
C ARG A 217 -9.54 -22.08 -1.98
N LYS A 218 -10.70 -21.80 -1.39
CA LYS A 218 -11.98 -22.45 -1.71
C LYS A 218 -12.58 -21.98 -3.04
N ALA A 219 -12.32 -20.73 -3.44
CA ALA A 219 -12.88 -20.12 -4.65
C ALA A 219 -12.16 -20.53 -5.96
N SER A 220 -10.87 -20.91 -5.93
CA SER A 220 -10.18 -21.38 -7.14
C SER A 220 -8.96 -22.26 -6.86
N ARG A 221 -8.85 -23.41 -7.55
CA ARG A 221 -7.71 -24.34 -7.41
C ARG A 221 -6.40 -23.80 -8.00
N SER A 222 -6.44 -22.92 -9.01
CA SER A 222 -5.23 -22.34 -9.63
C SER A 222 -5.07 -20.86 -9.29
N PRO A 223 -3.85 -20.39 -8.94
CA PRO A 223 -3.62 -18.98 -8.64
C PRO A 223 -3.79 -18.11 -9.90
N ARG A 224 -4.56 -17.03 -9.79
CA ARG A 224 -4.90 -16.13 -10.89
C ARG A 224 -4.01 -14.89 -10.99
N ASN A 225 -3.22 -14.60 -9.95
CA ASN A 225 -2.27 -13.49 -9.92
C ASN A 225 -1.14 -13.73 -8.89
N THR A 226 -0.12 -12.86 -8.91
CA THR A 226 1.02 -12.89 -7.98
C THR A 226 0.58 -12.81 -6.51
N ARG A 227 -0.54 -12.11 -6.25
CA ARG A 227 -1.18 -12.05 -4.93
C ARG A 227 -1.61 -13.43 -4.43
N GLU A 228 -2.30 -14.19 -5.28
CA GLU A 228 -2.76 -15.55 -5.01
C GLU A 228 -1.61 -16.55 -4.89
N MET A 229 -0.49 -16.36 -5.59
CA MET A 229 0.70 -17.22 -5.46
C MET A 229 1.39 -17.07 -4.10
N ALA A 230 1.72 -15.85 -3.68
CA ALA A 230 2.48 -15.64 -2.45
C ALA A 230 1.64 -15.82 -1.16
N VAL A 231 0.32 -15.97 -1.27
CA VAL A 231 -0.57 -16.40 -0.18
C VAL A 231 -0.59 -17.95 -0.01
N ARG A 232 -0.14 -18.70 -1.03
CA ARG A 232 -0.21 -20.17 -1.07
C ARG A 232 1.08 -20.87 -0.66
N ASN A 233 2.24 -20.22 -0.82
CA ASN A 233 3.54 -20.69 -0.35
C ASN A 233 3.78 -20.29 1.11
#